data_AF-A0A932LV36-F1
#
_entry.id   AF-A0A932LV36-F1
#
_cell.length_a   1.000
_cell.length_b   1.000
_cell.length_c   1.000
_cell.angle_alpha   90.00
_cell.angle_beta   90.00
_cell.angle_gamma   90.00
#
_symmetry.space_group_name_H-M   'P 1'
#
loop_
_entity.id
_entity.type
_entity.pdbx_description
1 polymer ?
#
loop_
_entity_poly.entity_id
_entity_poly.type
_entity_poly.pdbx_seq_one_letter_code
_entity_poly.pdbx_strand_id
1 'polypeptide(L)'
;MKLRECFEYIAGRWKSELVILSAGNCSEMWWEVTRDSERAFYLEASMSLASMFGAGIALGVPRTPVWVFSGDGAFCMNPGMLMVERQMNLPNLKHFLVSNRCYGSTYEARLPNASANDYASMARAMGIERVYRFDSLDALKRDFASAVAQPGHVFTVLEVEPVGKKLEEPPMDGPEMKYRFGRYIERLAGVRIFDGSLF
;
A
#
# COMPACT_ATOMS: atom_id res chain seq x y z
N MET A 1 16.62 3.39 -3.08
CA MET A 1 17.04 2.16 -2.36
C MET A 1 16.54 0.91 -3.09
N LYS A 2 17.05 -0.31 -2.84
CA LYS A 2 16.48 -1.50 -3.48
C LYS A 2 15.09 -1.84 -2.93
N LEU A 3 14.15 -2.19 -3.81
CA LEU A 3 12.77 -2.52 -3.43
C LEU A 3 12.70 -3.68 -2.42
N ARG A 4 13.46 -4.75 -2.66
CA ARG A 4 13.52 -5.92 -1.78
C ARG A 4 13.96 -5.56 -0.35
N GLU A 5 15.07 -4.84 -0.22
CA GLU A 5 15.61 -4.43 1.09
C GLU A 5 14.62 -3.51 1.84
N CYS A 6 13.93 -2.63 1.11
CA CYS A 6 12.86 -1.79 1.65
C CYS A 6 11.71 -2.65 2.21
N PHE A 7 11.24 -3.63 1.44
CA PHE A 7 10.10 -4.47 1.83
C PHE A 7 10.47 -5.45 2.95
N GLU A 8 11.67 -6.04 2.92
CA GLU A 8 12.19 -6.87 4.02
C GLU A 8 12.27 -6.08 5.33
N TYR A 9 12.74 -4.82 5.27
CA TYR A 9 12.81 -3.95 6.43
C TYR A 9 11.43 -3.64 7.03
N ILE A 10 10.45 -3.30 6.17
CA ILE A 10 9.08 -2.97 6.57
C ILE A 10 8.35 -4.23 7.08
N ALA A 11 8.43 -5.35 6.36
CA ALA A 11 7.83 -6.62 6.74
C ALA A 11 8.37 -7.15 8.08
N GLY A 12 9.67 -6.96 8.36
CA GLY A 12 10.25 -7.30 9.66
C GLY A 12 9.69 -6.50 10.85
N ARG A 13 8.88 -5.46 10.59
CA ARG A 13 8.17 -4.64 11.59
C ARG A 13 6.66 -4.77 11.49
N TRP A 14 6.16 -5.55 10.54
CA TRP A 14 4.75 -5.82 10.35
C TRP A 14 4.26 -6.77 11.45
N LYS A 15 3.24 -6.36 12.20
CA LYS A 15 2.74 -7.09 13.37
C LYS A 15 1.29 -7.51 13.17
N SER A 16 0.39 -6.54 13.17
CA SER A 16 -1.06 -6.75 13.19
C SER A 16 -1.80 -5.88 12.19
N GLU A 17 -1.08 -5.11 11.40
CA GLU A 17 -1.65 -4.22 10.41
C GLU A 17 -2.27 -5.03 9.26
N LEU A 18 -3.42 -4.62 8.75
CA LEU A 18 -3.96 -5.17 7.53
C LEU A 18 -3.21 -4.57 6.34
N VAL A 19 -2.76 -5.38 5.40
CA VAL A 19 -1.97 -4.90 4.26
C VAL A 19 -2.80 -5.01 2.98
N ILE A 20 -2.92 -3.91 2.25
CA ILE A 20 -3.57 -3.86 0.94
C ILE A 20 -2.53 -3.49 -0.10
N LEU A 21 -2.44 -4.27 -1.17
CA LEU A 21 -1.40 -4.12 -2.19
C LEU A 21 -2.06 -3.83 -3.53
N SER A 22 -1.62 -2.77 -4.20
CA SER A 22 -1.90 -2.54 -5.61
C SER A 22 -1.14 -3.56 -6.47
N ALA A 23 -1.74 -3.91 -7.62
CA ALA A 23 -1.13 -4.76 -8.62
C ALA A 23 0.27 -4.33 -9.05
N GLY A 24 1.11 -5.32 -9.36
CA GLY A 24 2.46 -5.18 -9.90
C GLY A 24 3.57 -5.27 -8.85
N ASN A 25 4.73 -4.64 -9.07
CA ASN A 25 5.92 -4.89 -8.26
C ASN A 25 5.72 -4.72 -6.73
N CYS A 26 4.74 -3.95 -6.28
CA CYS A 26 4.38 -3.84 -4.87
C CYS A 26 3.82 -5.16 -4.32
N SER A 27 2.77 -5.68 -4.94
CA SER A 27 2.13 -6.93 -4.55
C SER A 27 3.08 -8.12 -4.71
N GLU A 28 3.77 -8.18 -5.85
CA GLU A 28 4.73 -9.24 -6.17
C GLU A 28 5.90 -9.28 -5.16
N MET A 29 6.51 -8.12 -4.84
CA MET A 29 7.61 -8.09 -3.86
C MET A 29 7.13 -8.45 -2.45
N TRP A 30 5.96 -7.94 -2.03
CA TRP A 30 5.42 -8.28 -0.72
C TRP A 30 5.16 -9.78 -0.59
N TRP A 31 4.65 -10.40 -1.65
CA TRP A 31 4.47 -11.85 -1.73
C TRP A 31 5.80 -12.59 -1.61
N GLU A 32 6.81 -12.23 -2.41
CA GLU A 32 8.12 -12.88 -2.36
C GLU A 32 8.76 -12.81 -0.96
N VAL A 33 8.57 -11.71 -0.23
CA VAL A 33 9.15 -11.47 1.10
C VAL A 33 8.35 -12.16 2.21
N THR A 34 7.02 -12.17 2.15
CA THR A 34 6.18 -12.57 3.29
C THR A 34 5.47 -13.89 3.11
N ARG A 35 5.13 -14.27 1.88
CA ARG A 35 4.25 -15.41 1.56
C ARG A 35 2.92 -15.40 2.31
N ASP A 36 2.50 -14.23 2.81
CA ASP A 36 1.29 -14.07 3.61
C ASP A 36 0.11 -13.77 2.69
N SER A 37 -0.99 -14.50 2.84
CA SER A 37 -2.23 -14.25 2.10
C SER A 37 -3.44 -14.14 3.01
N GLU A 38 -3.23 -14.13 4.32
CA GLU A 38 -4.29 -14.05 5.32
C GLU A 38 -4.49 -12.61 5.80
N ARG A 39 -3.38 -11.90 6.01
CA ARG A 39 -3.32 -10.51 6.51
C ARG A 39 -3.04 -9.50 5.40
N ALA A 40 -2.60 -9.98 4.24
CA ALA A 40 -2.40 -9.19 3.04
C ALA A 40 -3.48 -9.49 2.00
N PHE A 41 -3.99 -8.44 1.36
CA PHE A 41 -4.93 -8.50 0.25
C PHE A 41 -4.28 -7.94 -1.01
N TYR A 42 -4.20 -8.76 -2.05
CA TYR A 42 -3.54 -8.46 -3.32
C TYR A 42 -4.57 -8.01 -4.36
N LEU A 43 -4.76 -6.69 -4.50
CA LEU A 43 -5.77 -6.11 -5.39
C LEU A 43 -5.23 -6.01 -6.83
N GLU A 44 -5.07 -7.16 -7.49
CA GLU A 44 -4.44 -7.27 -8.82
C GLU A 44 -5.24 -6.67 -9.99
N ALA A 45 -6.56 -6.58 -9.88
CA ALA A 45 -7.42 -6.10 -10.98
C ALA A 45 -7.76 -4.60 -10.91
N SER A 46 -7.15 -3.83 -9.99
CA SER A 46 -7.52 -2.42 -9.78
C SER A 46 -6.35 -1.59 -9.26
N MET A 47 -5.35 -1.40 -10.13
CA MET A 47 -4.09 -0.70 -9.83
C MET A 47 -4.32 0.57 -8.97
N SER A 48 -5.23 1.45 -9.38
CA SER A 48 -5.40 2.76 -8.76
C SER A 48 -6.42 2.84 -7.61
N LEU A 49 -6.92 1.70 -7.13
CA LEU A 49 -7.99 1.64 -6.12
C LEU A 49 -7.57 1.05 -4.77
N ALA A 50 -6.31 0.59 -4.62
CA ALA A 50 -5.84 -0.04 -3.38
C ALA A 50 -5.99 0.88 -2.15
N SER A 51 -5.73 2.18 -2.32
CA SER A 51 -5.94 3.22 -1.30
C SER A 51 -7.40 3.37 -0.88
N MET A 52 -8.32 3.40 -1.86
CA MET A 52 -9.74 3.53 -1.60
C MET A 52 -10.31 2.28 -0.94
N PHE A 53 -9.87 1.10 -1.38
CA PHE A 53 -10.19 -0.16 -0.71
C PHE A 53 -9.68 -0.17 0.74
N GLY A 54 -8.40 0.16 0.94
CA GLY A 54 -7.80 0.26 2.27
C GLY A 54 -8.49 1.28 3.17
N ALA A 55 -8.92 2.42 2.63
CA ALA A 55 -9.69 3.41 3.38
C ALA A 55 -11.06 2.90 3.81
N GLY A 56 -11.77 2.16 2.95
CA GLY A 56 -13.03 1.50 3.31
C GLY A 56 -12.85 0.51 4.46
N ILE A 57 -11.79 -0.31 4.41
CA ILE A 57 -11.42 -1.22 5.50
C ILE A 57 -11.08 -0.43 6.77
N ALA A 58 -10.22 0.58 6.67
CA ALA A 58 -9.81 1.41 7.81
C ALA A 58 -11.00 2.10 8.50
N LEU A 59 -11.99 2.54 7.73
CA LEU A 59 -13.24 3.11 8.24
C LEU A 59 -14.10 2.05 8.96
N GLY A 60 -14.19 0.84 8.42
CA GLY A 60 -14.97 -0.26 9.00
C GLY A 60 -14.35 -0.88 10.26
N VAL A 61 -13.02 -0.87 10.37
CA VAL A 61 -12.28 -1.38 11.54
C VAL A 61 -11.35 -0.30 12.14
N PRO A 62 -11.90 0.74 12.78
CA PRO A 62 -11.16 1.96 13.17
C PRO A 62 -10.05 1.73 14.21
N ARG A 63 -10.03 0.58 14.89
CA ARG A 63 -9.01 0.20 15.88
C ARG A 63 -7.86 -0.61 15.28
N THR A 64 -7.98 -1.04 14.02
CA THR A 64 -6.98 -1.86 13.34
C THR A 64 -6.22 -1.00 12.35
N PRO A 65 -4.88 -0.91 12.43
CA PRO A 65 -4.11 -0.16 11.43
C PRO A 65 -4.16 -0.87 10.07
N VAL A 66 -4.22 -0.07 9.01
CA VAL A 66 -4.25 -0.52 7.62
C VAL A 66 -3.10 0.14 6.88
N TRP A 67 -2.27 -0.67 6.25
CA TRP A 67 -1.19 -0.24 5.37
C TRP A 67 -1.58 -0.52 3.93
N VAL A 68 -1.51 0.51 3.09
CA VAL A 68 -1.70 0.39 1.66
C VAL A 68 -0.36 0.61 0.99
N PHE A 69 0.05 -0.29 0.09
CA PHE A 69 1.15 -0.02 -0.83
C PHE A 69 0.62 0.11 -2.24
N SER A 70 0.95 1.22 -2.89
CA SER A 70 0.63 1.48 -4.28
C SER A 70 1.89 1.87 -5.06
N GLY A 71 2.02 1.40 -6.30
CA GLY A 71 3.08 1.85 -7.18
C GLY A 71 2.82 3.28 -7.68
N ASP A 72 3.88 4.02 -8.00
CA ASP A 72 3.75 5.34 -8.63
C ASP A 72 3.05 5.31 -10.00
N GLY A 73 3.17 4.21 -10.75
CA GLY A 73 2.35 3.98 -11.95
C GLY A 73 0.85 3.89 -11.65
N ALA A 74 0.46 3.21 -10.56
CA ALA A 74 -0.93 3.14 -10.13
C ALA A 74 -1.45 4.51 -9.64
N PHE A 75 -0.60 5.26 -8.92
CA PHE A 75 -0.91 6.62 -8.50
C PHE A 75 -1.15 7.56 -9.68
N CYS A 76 -0.31 7.48 -10.72
CA CYS A 76 -0.48 8.28 -11.94
C CYS A 76 -1.84 8.08 -12.62
N MET A 77 -2.48 6.92 -12.44
CA MET A 77 -3.81 6.65 -13.00
C MET A 77 -4.95 7.30 -12.19
N ASN A 78 -4.77 7.56 -10.89
CA ASN A 78 -5.80 8.20 -10.04
C ASN A 78 -5.19 9.02 -8.89
N PRO A 79 -4.54 10.16 -9.16
CA PRO A 79 -4.02 11.02 -8.09
C PRO A 79 -5.14 11.67 -7.27
N GLY A 80 -6.35 11.79 -7.84
CA GLY A 80 -7.53 12.35 -7.17
C GLY A 80 -7.95 11.59 -5.90
N MET A 81 -7.51 10.35 -5.72
CA MET A 81 -7.72 9.59 -4.48
C MET A 81 -7.24 10.32 -3.23
N LEU A 82 -6.18 11.13 -3.33
CA LEU A 82 -5.67 11.89 -2.18
C LEU A 82 -6.67 12.94 -1.68
N MET A 83 -7.56 13.45 -2.53
CA MET A 83 -8.62 14.36 -2.09
C MET A 83 -9.60 13.63 -1.16
N VAL A 84 -9.92 12.37 -1.48
CA VAL A 84 -10.78 11.52 -0.66
C VAL A 84 -10.07 11.15 0.63
N GLU A 85 -8.81 10.72 0.58
CA GLU A 85 -8.01 10.43 1.78
C GLU A 85 -7.87 11.66 2.68
N ARG A 86 -7.73 12.85 2.10
CA ARG A 86 -7.70 14.12 2.84
C ARG A 86 -9.03 14.41 3.54
N GLN A 87 -10.15 14.16 2.86
CA GLN A 87 -11.47 14.35 3.44
C GLN A 87 -11.72 13.37 4.60
N MET A 88 -11.33 12.10 4.43
CA MET A 88 -11.55 11.07 5.45
C MET A 88 -10.57 11.17 6.62
N ASN A 89 -9.30 11.53 6.36
CA ASN A 89 -8.21 11.66 7.33
C ASN A 89 -8.14 10.52 8.37
N LEU A 90 -8.33 9.28 7.93
CA LEU A 90 -8.49 8.12 8.81
C LEU A 90 -7.21 7.89 9.63
N PRO A 91 -7.29 7.85 10.97
CA PRO A 91 -6.11 7.82 11.82
C PRO A 91 -5.31 6.52 11.77
N ASN A 92 -5.97 5.45 11.35
CA ASN A 92 -5.43 4.11 11.23
C ASN A 92 -5.00 3.76 9.78
N LEU A 93 -5.05 4.71 8.82
CA LEU A 93 -4.63 4.47 7.43
C LEU A 93 -3.22 5.01 7.17
N LYS A 94 -2.33 4.15 6.64
CA LYS A 94 -0.98 4.51 6.16
C LYS A 94 -0.88 4.16 4.69
N HIS A 95 -0.64 5.14 3.84
CA HIS A 95 -0.48 4.97 2.41
C HIS A 95 1.00 5.10 2.03
N PHE A 96 1.60 4.00 1.60
CA PHE A 96 2.94 3.93 1.06
C PHE A 96 2.90 3.96 -0.47
N LEU A 97 3.37 5.05 -1.05
CA LEU A 97 3.64 5.14 -2.48
C LEU A 97 5.04 4.61 -2.76
N VAL A 98 5.15 3.48 -3.46
CA VAL A 98 6.41 2.89 -3.89
C VAL A 98 6.74 3.42 -5.28
N SER A 99 7.77 4.26 -5.36
CA SER A 99 8.17 4.91 -6.59
C SER A 99 9.44 4.29 -7.15
N ASN A 100 9.29 3.47 -8.19
CA ASN A 100 10.40 2.96 -9.00
C ASN A 100 10.53 3.69 -10.34
N ARG A 101 9.70 4.71 -10.59
CA ARG A 101 9.71 5.60 -11.76
C ARG A 101 9.36 4.90 -13.08
N CYS A 102 8.78 3.70 -13.01
CA CYS A 102 8.35 2.93 -14.18
C CYS A 102 7.09 2.11 -13.91
N TYR A 103 6.41 1.67 -14.97
CA TYR A 103 5.41 0.62 -14.87
C TYR A 103 6.14 -0.74 -14.78
N GLY A 104 6.39 -1.20 -13.55
CA GLY A 104 7.21 -2.39 -13.29
C GLY A 104 6.77 -3.65 -14.04
N SER A 105 5.47 -3.97 -13.99
CA SER A 105 4.91 -5.17 -14.63
C SER A 105 4.76 -5.06 -16.16
N THR A 106 5.06 -3.90 -16.77
CA THR A 106 5.02 -3.71 -18.22
C THR A 106 6.42 -3.45 -18.79
N TYR A 107 7.36 -4.33 -18.42
CA TYR A 107 8.76 -4.27 -18.87
C TYR A 107 9.45 -2.96 -18.50
N GLU A 108 9.12 -2.41 -17.32
CA GLU A 108 9.69 -1.16 -16.81
C GLU A 108 9.51 0.04 -17.76
N ALA A 109 8.38 0.07 -18.48
CA ALA A 109 8.02 1.21 -19.29
C ALA A 109 8.04 2.50 -18.45
N ARG A 110 8.79 3.51 -18.91
CA ARG A 110 9.02 4.74 -18.16
C ARG A 110 7.70 5.49 -17.91
N LEU A 111 7.54 6.03 -16.70
CA LEU A 111 6.40 6.91 -16.40
C LEU A 111 6.48 8.25 -17.13
N PRO A 112 5.34 8.88 -17.45
CA PRO A 112 5.33 10.27 -17.88
C PRO A 112 6.05 11.16 -16.88
N ASN A 113 6.98 12.00 -17.35
CA ASN A 113 7.73 12.95 -16.52
C ASN A 113 8.46 12.30 -15.32
N ALA A 114 8.82 11.01 -15.43
CA ALA A 114 9.31 10.17 -14.33
C ALA A 114 10.32 10.85 -13.37
N SER A 115 11.33 11.55 -13.91
CA SER A 115 12.40 12.17 -13.12
C SER A 115 11.98 13.43 -12.35
N ALA A 116 10.90 14.11 -12.76
CA ALA A 116 10.47 15.37 -12.18
C ALA A 116 9.18 15.27 -11.34
N ASN A 117 8.56 14.08 -11.28
CA ASN A 117 7.38 13.88 -10.44
C ASN A 117 7.75 13.94 -8.95
N ASP A 118 7.25 14.96 -8.24
CA ASP A 118 7.41 15.09 -6.78
C ASP A 118 6.12 14.72 -6.07
N TYR A 119 5.95 13.43 -5.82
CA TYR A 119 4.76 12.87 -5.18
C TYR A 119 4.53 13.40 -3.76
N ALA A 120 5.61 13.71 -3.01
CA ALA A 120 5.48 14.27 -1.67
C ALA A 120 4.91 15.69 -1.73
N SER A 121 5.40 16.53 -2.64
CA SER A 121 4.85 17.87 -2.85
C SER A 121 3.43 17.83 -3.41
N MET A 122 3.12 16.91 -4.32
CA MET A 122 1.74 16.69 -4.80
C MET A 122 0.79 16.36 -3.64
N ALA A 123 1.17 15.44 -2.76
CA ALA A 123 0.34 15.07 -1.62
C ALA A 123 0.11 16.24 -0.66
N ARG A 124 1.15 17.02 -0.37
CA ARG A 124 1.02 18.25 0.44
C ARG A 124 0.11 19.29 -0.23
N ALA A 125 0.24 19.47 -1.54
CA ALA A 125 -0.61 20.40 -2.29
C ALA A 125 -2.09 19.98 -2.31
N MET A 126 -2.37 18.68 -2.20
CA MET A 126 -3.72 18.14 -2.01
C MET A 126 -4.20 18.18 -0.55
N GLY A 127 -3.41 18.77 0.35
CA GLY A 127 -3.78 19.03 1.73
C GLY A 127 -3.40 17.93 2.72
N ILE A 128 -2.69 16.88 2.30
CA ILE A 128 -2.21 15.84 3.22
C ILE A 128 -1.17 16.44 4.18
N GLU A 129 -1.48 16.39 5.47
CA GLU A 129 -0.67 17.04 6.52
C GLU A 129 0.60 16.26 6.83
N ARG A 130 0.51 14.92 6.87
CA ARG A 130 1.60 14.03 7.27
C ARG A 130 2.17 13.35 6.04
N VAL A 131 3.24 13.94 5.50
CA VAL A 131 3.92 13.43 4.30
C VAL A 131 5.38 13.15 4.59
N TYR A 132 5.78 11.88 4.41
CA TYR A 132 7.15 11.40 4.53
C TYR A 132 7.71 11.02 3.16
N ARG A 133 9.04 11.08 3.04
CA ARG A 133 9.76 10.60 1.87
C ARG A 133 11.04 9.92 2.34
N PHE A 134 11.29 8.72 1.82
CA PHE A 134 12.50 7.96 2.07
C PHE A 134 13.16 7.60 0.74
N ASP A 135 14.40 8.01 0.56
CA ASP A 135 15.20 7.76 -0.65
C ASP A 135 16.36 6.78 -0.44
N SER A 136 16.69 6.50 0.81
CA SER A 136 17.72 5.58 1.25
C SER A 136 17.18 4.64 2.32
N LEU A 137 17.75 3.44 2.38
CA LEU A 137 17.42 2.46 3.41
C LEU A 137 17.78 2.98 4.81
N ASP A 138 18.83 3.78 4.93
CA ASP A 138 19.22 4.39 6.21
C ASP A 138 18.22 5.44 6.69
N ALA A 139 17.69 6.28 5.79
CA ALA A 139 16.61 7.20 6.14
C ALA A 139 15.34 6.45 6.58
N LEU A 140 14.97 5.40 5.84
CA LEU A 140 13.87 4.53 6.23
C LEU A 140 14.12 3.90 7.62
N LYS A 141 15.33 3.41 7.88
CA LYS A 141 15.72 2.79 9.16
C LYS A 141 15.55 3.73 10.35
N ARG A 142 15.99 4.98 10.21
CA ARG A 142 15.91 5.97 11.27
C ARG A 142 14.48 6.39 11.58
N ASP A 143 13.69 6.64 10.54
CA ASP A 143 12.50 7.48 10.66
C ASP A 143 11.17 6.74 10.37
N PHE A 144 11.21 5.46 9.95
CA PHE A 144 10.01 4.66 9.66
C PHE A 144 9.05 4.56 10.85
N ALA A 145 9.58 4.39 12.07
CA ALA A 145 8.75 4.30 13.28
C ALA A 145 7.89 5.56 13.46
N SER A 146 8.45 6.74 13.17
CA SER A 146 7.69 7.99 13.21
C SER A 146 6.61 8.01 12.13
N ALA A 147 6.89 7.56 10.91
CA ALA A 147 5.89 7.55 9.83
C ALA A 147 4.66 6.69 10.17
N VAL A 148 4.85 5.54 10.82
CA VAL A 148 3.73 4.63 11.14
C VAL A 148 3.07 4.90 12.49
N ALA A 149 3.77 5.51 13.45
CA ALA A 149 3.23 5.78 14.79
C ALA A 149 2.37 7.06 14.88
N GLN A 150 2.51 8.01 13.93
CA GLN A 150 1.73 9.25 13.98
C GLN A 150 0.23 8.98 13.89
N PRO A 151 -0.62 9.57 14.75
CA PRO A 151 -2.06 9.52 14.57
C PRO A 151 -2.46 10.35 13.34
N GLY A 152 -3.49 9.89 12.63
CA GLY A 152 -3.97 10.53 11.40
C GLY A 152 -3.52 9.80 10.13
N HIS A 153 -4.12 10.16 9.00
CA HIS A 153 -3.70 9.64 7.70
C HIS A 153 -2.26 10.08 7.41
N VAL A 154 -1.41 9.15 6.97
CA VAL A 154 -0.02 9.40 6.59
C VAL A 154 0.21 8.91 5.16
N PHE A 155 0.81 9.76 4.35
CA PHE A 155 1.28 9.43 3.00
C PHE A 155 2.81 9.37 3.00
N THR A 156 3.38 8.24 2.60
CA THR A 156 4.83 8.00 2.61
C THR A 156 5.31 7.63 1.21
N VAL A 157 6.25 8.40 0.66
CA VAL A 157 6.91 8.08 -0.60
C VAL A 157 8.17 7.25 -0.31
N LEU A 158 8.23 6.05 -0.88
CA LEU A 158 9.39 5.15 -0.86
C LEU A 158 10.05 5.20 -2.23
N GLU A 159 11.18 5.90 -2.36
CA GLU A 159 11.93 5.93 -3.62
C GLU A 159 12.81 4.68 -3.72
N VAL A 160 12.50 3.85 -4.71
CA VAL A 160 13.17 2.58 -4.94
C VAL A 160 13.76 2.51 -6.34
N GLU A 161 14.74 1.64 -6.52
CA GLU A 161 15.27 1.32 -7.84
C GLU A 161 14.27 0.43 -8.61
N PRO A 162 14.23 0.53 -9.96
CA PRO A 162 13.62 -0.49 -10.79
C PRO A 162 14.16 -1.89 -10.45
N VAL A 163 13.33 -2.90 -10.63
CA VAL A 163 13.65 -4.27 -10.17
C VAL A 163 14.50 -5.02 -11.19
N GLY A 164 14.35 -4.69 -12.48
CA GLY A 164 15.11 -5.25 -13.59
C GLY A 164 14.79 -6.71 -13.93
N LYS A 165 13.81 -7.32 -13.25
CA LYS A 165 13.38 -8.70 -13.48
C LYS A 165 11.89 -8.87 -13.17
N LYS A 166 11.30 -9.93 -13.73
CA LYS A 166 9.97 -10.38 -13.33
C LYS A 166 10.03 -10.96 -11.90
N LEU A 167 9.10 -10.54 -11.05
CA LEU A 167 8.91 -11.08 -9.70
C LEU A 167 7.83 -12.17 -9.73
N GLU A 168 7.79 -12.95 -8.66
CA GLU A 168 6.73 -13.92 -8.47
C GLU A 168 5.40 -13.24 -8.14
N GLU A 169 4.36 -13.57 -8.92
CA GLU A 169 3.01 -13.06 -8.70
C GLU A 169 2.39 -13.73 -7.46
N PRO A 170 1.62 -12.98 -6.63
CA PRO A 170 0.85 -13.58 -5.55
C PRO A 170 -0.19 -14.57 -6.09
N PRO A 171 -0.60 -15.57 -5.29
CA PRO A 171 -1.61 -16.53 -5.71
C PRO A 171 -2.94 -15.81 -5.97
N MET A 172 -3.39 -15.89 -7.22
CA MET A 172 -4.67 -15.35 -7.68
C MET A 172 -5.79 -16.35 -7.38
N ASP A 173 -6.10 -16.55 -6.10
CA ASP A 173 -7.12 -17.51 -5.64
C ASP A 173 -8.57 -17.05 -5.91
N GLY A 174 -8.77 -16.00 -6.72
CA GLY A 174 -10.07 -15.46 -7.07
C GLY A 174 -10.90 -15.06 -5.83
N PRO A 175 -12.17 -15.51 -5.71
CA PRO A 175 -13.02 -15.20 -4.56
C PRO A 175 -12.46 -15.66 -3.21
N GLU A 176 -11.58 -16.66 -3.17
CA GLU A 176 -11.07 -17.19 -1.90
C GLU A 176 -10.25 -16.16 -1.14
N MET A 177 -9.48 -15.31 -1.82
CA MET A 177 -8.73 -14.22 -1.18
C MET A 177 -9.66 -13.27 -0.42
N LYS A 178 -10.84 -12.94 -0.99
CA LYS A 178 -11.88 -12.14 -0.32
C LYS A 178 -12.34 -12.80 0.96
N TYR A 179 -12.66 -14.10 0.94
CA TYR A 179 -13.16 -14.81 2.12
C TYR A 179 -12.09 -15.01 3.18
N ARG A 180 -10.87 -15.39 2.78
CA ARG A 180 -9.72 -15.57 3.67
C ARG A 180 -9.40 -14.27 4.42
N PHE A 181 -9.25 -13.18 3.68
CA PHE A 181 -8.97 -11.87 4.25
C PHE A 181 -10.14 -11.36 5.10
N GLY A 182 -11.38 -11.43 4.60
CA GLY A 182 -12.55 -11.01 5.37
C GLY A 182 -12.72 -11.77 6.68
N ARG A 183 -12.59 -13.11 6.67
CA ARG A 183 -12.64 -13.92 7.89
C ARG A 183 -11.50 -13.60 8.85
N TYR A 184 -10.32 -13.25 8.34
CA TYR A 184 -9.22 -12.77 9.18
C TYR A 184 -9.59 -11.46 9.88
N ILE A 185 -10.17 -10.49 9.15
CA ILE A 185 -10.67 -9.25 9.75
C ILE A 185 -11.74 -9.52 10.81
N GLU A 186 -12.68 -10.42 10.56
CA GLU A 186 -13.70 -10.81 11.55
C GLU A 186 -13.07 -11.31 12.85
N ARG A 187 -12.06 -12.21 12.76
CA ARG A 187 -11.31 -12.71 13.92
C ARG A 187 -10.53 -11.62 14.63
N LEU A 188 -9.86 -10.76 13.87
CA LEU A 188 -8.97 -9.73 14.40
C LEU A 188 -9.74 -8.60 15.08
N ALA A 189 -10.81 -8.11 14.46
CA ALA A 189 -11.54 -6.92 14.88
C ALA A 189 -12.85 -7.23 15.62
N GLY A 190 -13.26 -8.50 15.68
CA GLY A 190 -14.52 -8.91 16.33
C GLY A 190 -15.77 -8.38 15.61
N VAL A 191 -15.67 -8.15 14.30
CA VAL A 191 -16.77 -7.70 13.44
C VAL A 191 -17.36 -8.88 12.65
N ARG A 192 -18.57 -8.70 12.09
CA ARG A 192 -19.15 -9.63 11.12
C ARG A 192 -19.17 -8.96 9.76
N ILE A 193 -18.52 -9.56 8.77
CA ILE A 193 -18.42 -9.11 7.38
C ILE A 193 -19.28 -9.98 6.48
N PHE A 194 -19.30 -11.29 6.72
CA PHE A 194 -20.10 -12.23 5.94
C PHE A 194 -21.31 -12.66 6.77
N ASP A 195 -22.49 -12.15 6.42
CA ASP A 195 -23.75 -12.77 6.79
C ASP A 195 -24.21 -13.67 5.64
N GLY A 196 -24.88 -14.78 5.95
CA GLY A 196 -25.33 -15.76 4.94
C GLY A 196 -26.41 -15.22 3.99
N SER A 197 -26.73 -13.93 4.07
CA SER A 197 -27.58 -13.22 3.12
C SER A 197 -26.79 -12.90 1.85
N LEU A 198 -26.79 -13.86 0.92
CA LEU A 198 -26.61 -13.50 -0.49
C LEU A 198 -27.82 -12.65 -0.89
N PHE A 199 -27.56 -11.39 -1.24
CA PHE A 199 -28.44 -10.38 -1.85
C PHE A 199 -29.94 -10.71 -1.96
#